data_AF-A0A0L7LDK8-F1
#
_entry.id   AF-A0A0L7LDK8-F1
#
_cell.length_a   1.000
_cell.length_b   1.000
_cell.length_c   1.000
_cell.angle_alpha   90.00
_cell.angle_beta   90.00
_cell.angle_gamma   90.00
#
_symmetry.space_group_name_H-M   'P 1'
#
loop_
_entity.id
_entity.type
_entity.pdbx_description
1 polymer ?
#
loop_
_entity_poly.entity_id
_entity_poly.type
_entity_poly.pdbx_seq_one_letter_code
_entity_poly.pdbx_strand_id
1 'polypeptide(L)'
;MAIAMEEVLKAIHGLGQQLKETEDRLITKLDKINEKLCDYKMELDELRNSHEKQEKQLDQLEKVVRKCNLVFFGVKEQEELYVELESIIIKIINEKLDFKCVRNEIQHRKEIPRPIILGLTTFGKKLQILKNKNKLEGTEIYIKEDFPPKVLIQRKNLQDQLKTEIDGGKKAFIRYNKLIVLDIPTKNDNYECNTRNQKRALSDEISPNSIMQENRRNIKKNRTTRSSENRNITQYLMPHSKKSKE
;
A
#
# COMPACT_ATOMS: atom_id res chain seq x y z
N MET A 1 61.17 -3.17 67.15
CA MET A 1 60.65 -4.10 66.12
C MET A 1 59.13 -4.23 66.17
N ALA A 2 58.52 -4.45 67.35
CA ALA A 2 57.06 -4.55 67.49
C ALA A 2 56.27 -3.28 67.10
N ILE A 3 56.74 -2.08 67.49
CA ILE A 3 56.08 -0.80 67.18
C ILE A 3 55.99 -0.55 65.66
N ALA A 4 57.08 -0.83 64.93
CA ALA A 4 57.11 -0.68 63.47
C ALA A 4 56.17 -1.67 62.75
N MET A 5 55.93 -2.85 63.32
CA MET A 5 55.01 -3.84 62.73
C MET A 5 53.54 -3.45 62.92
N GLU A 6 53.21 -2.79 64.03
CA GLU A 6 51.87 -2.27 64.30
C GLU A 6 51.48 -1.09 63.37
N GLU A 7 52.44 -0.20 63.08
CA GLU A 7 52.26 0.88 62.12
C GLU A 7 52.01 0.36 60.69
N VAL A 8 52.75 -0.68 60.28
CA VAL A 8 52.56 -1.34 58.98
C VAL A 8 51.18 -1.99 58.88
N LEU A 9 50.71 -2.66 59.94
CA LEU A 9 49.37 -3.26 59.97
C LEU A 9 48.25 -2.21 59.87
N LYS A 10 48.39 -1.06 60.54
CA LYS A 10 47.44 0.07 60.41
C LYS A 10 47.42 0.64 58.99
N ALA A 11 48.58 0.75 58.34
CA ALA A 11 48.66 1.21 56.96
C ALA A 11 48.01 0.23 55.97
N ILE A 12 48.22 -1.08 56.13
CA ILE A 12 47.56 -2.12 55.32
C ILE A 12 46.04 -2.08 55.50
N HIS A 13 45.55 -1.92 56.73
CA HIS A 13 44.12 -1.77 56.99
C HIS A 13 43.54 -0.50 56.33
N GLY A 14 44.23 0.63 56.44
CA GLY A 14 43.83 1.88 55.80
C GLY A 14 43.76 1.78 54.28
N LEU A 15 44.75 1.14 53.65
CA LEU A 15 44.74 0.86 52.21
C LEU A 15 43.60 -0.08 51.81
N GLY A 16 43.32 -1.12 52.61
CA GLY A 16 42.20 -2.03 52.37
C GLY A 16 40.84 -1.33 52.45
N GLN A 17 40.68 -0.39 53.38
CA GLN A 17 39.45 0.41 53.48
C GLN A 17 39.28 1.37 52.30
N GLN A 18 40.35 2.07 51.89
CA GLN A 18 40.34 2.92 50.70
C GLN A 18 40.03 2.12 49.43
N LEU A 19 40.60 0.92 49.29
CA LEU A 19 40.32 0.04 48.16
C LEU A 19 38.83 -0.31 48.09
N LYS A 20 38.24 -0.72 49.22
CA LYS A 20 36.81 -1.04 49.30
C LYS A 20 35.92 0.17 48.95
N GLU A 21 36.24 1.36 49.47
CA GLU A 21 35.51 2.59 49.14
C GLU A 21 35.61 2.93 47.64
N THR A 22 36.76 2.70 47.01
CA THR A 22 36.91 2.88 45.56
C THR A 22 36.12 1.85 44.75
N GLU A 23 36.08 0.59 45.19
CA GLU A 23 35.28 -0.47 44.56
C GLU A 23 33.79 -0.14 44.62
N ASP A 24 33.28 0.25 45.80
CA ASP A 24 31.87 0.65 45.97
C ASP A 24 31.52 1.87 45.09
N ARG A 25 32.44 2.84 44.98
CA ARG A 25 32.26 3.99 44.08
C ARG A 25 32.30 3.60 42.59
N LEU A 26 33.04 2.56 42.21
CA LEU A 26 33.06 2.05 40.85
C LEU A 26 31.78 1.27 40.52
N ILE A 27 31.31 0.42 41.44
CA ILE A 27 30.06 -0.33 41.29
C ILE A 27 28.88 0.63 41.10
N THR A 28 28.75 1.64 41.96
CA THR A 28 27.68 2.65 41.83
C THR A 28 27.75 3.46 40.54
N LYS A 29 28.95 3.70 39.98
CA LYS A 29 29.10 4.34 38.67
C LYS A 29 28.71 3.39 37.54
N LEU A 30 29.09 2.12 37.62
CA LEU A 30 28.71 1.08 36.66
C LEU A 30 27.20 0.90 36.62
N ASP A 31 26.53 0.87 37.77
CA ASP A 31 25.07 0.78 37.85
C ASP A 31 24.38 1.96 37.15
N LYS A 32 24.87 3.19 37.40
CA LYS A 32 24.37 4.40 36.71
C LYS A 32 24.60 4.38 35.21
N ILE A 33 25.71 3.78 34.75
CA ILE A 33 25.97 3.61 33.32
C ILE A 33 25.02 2.57 32.73
N ASN A 34 24.81 1.45 33.42
CA ASN A 34 23.91 0.38 32.99
C ASN A 34 22.47 0.88 32.89
N GLU A 35 21.99 1.64 33.87
CA GLU A 35 20.68 2.28 33.85
C GLU A 35 20.51 3.16 32.60
N LYS A 36 21.44 4.08 32.35
CA LYS A 36 21.44 4.92 31.15
C LYS A 36 21.50 4.10 29.85
N LEU A 37 22.26 3.02 29.82
CA LEU A 37 22.32 2.13 28.66
C LEU A 37 20.99 1.41 28.42
N CYS A 38 20.25 1.06 29.48
CA CYS A 38 18.90 0.51 29.37
C CYS A 38 17.93 1.57 28.82
N ASP A 39 17.97 2.80 29.34
CA ASP A 39 17.13 3.90 28.86
C ASP A 39 17.39 4.20 27.38
N TYR A 40 18.66 4.32 26.97
CA TYR A 40 19.01 4.54 25.57
C TYR A 40 18.59 3.39 24.66
N LYS A 41 18.64 2.13 25.14
CA LYS A 41 18.13 0.99 24.35
C LYS A 41 16.62 1.10 24.15
N MET A 42 15.88 1.44 25.21
CA MET A 42 14.43 1.64 25.11
C MET A 42 14.08 2.76 24.14
N GLU A 43 14.74 3.93 24.25
CA GLU A 43 14.54 5.05 23.33
C GLU A 43 14.87 4.67 21.87
N LEU A 44 15.94 3.91 21.65
CA LEU A 44 16.31 3.43 20.31
C LEU A 44 15.25 2.50 19.72
N ASP A 45 14.69 1.60 20.52
CA ASP A 45 13.64 0.69 20.06
C ASP A 45 12.33 1.44 19.80
N GLU A 46 11.96 2.42 20.64
CA GLU A 46 10.84 3.31 20.38
C GLU A 46 11.01 4.11 19.08
N LEU A 47 12.21 4.67 18.86
CA LEU A 47 12.51 5.43 17.66
C LEU A 47 12.46 4.56 16.41
N ARG A 48 13.00 3.34 16.47
CA ARG A 48 12.92 2.34 15.37
C ARG A 48 11.47 2.00 15.04
N ASN A 49 10.64 1.75 16.06
CA ASN A 49 9.23 1.46 15.88
C ASN A 49 8.47 2.64 15.23
N SER A 50 8.77 3.86 15.66
CA SER A 50 8.21 5.08 15.07
C SER A 50 8.64 5.23 13.60
N HIS A 51 9.92 5.04 13.30
CA HIS A 51 10.46 5.10 11.95
C HIS A 51 9.78 4.07 11.03
N GLU A 52 9.66 2.82 11.46
CA GLU A 52 8.99 1.77 10.68
C GLU A 52 7.52 2.12 10.41
N LYS A 53 6.83 2.69 11.40
CA LYS A 53 5.44 3.14 11.24
C LYS A 53 5.34 4.28 10.23
N GLN A 54 6.24 5.26 10.29
CA GLN A 54 6.29 6.37 9.35
C GLN A 54 6.59 5.88 7.92
N GLU A 55 7.54 4.96 7.76
CA GLU A 55 7.85 4.36 6.45
C GLU A 55 6.63 3.64 5.86
N LYS A 56 5.92 2.85 6.67
CA LYS A 56 4.66 2.20 6.26
C LYS A 56 3.59 3.21 5.83
N GLN A 57 3.48 4.35 6.52
CA GLN A 57 2.55 5.40 6.15
C GLN A 57 2.95 6.10 4.84
N LEU A 58 4.24 6.38 4.64
CA LEU A 58 4.77 6.94 3.41
C LEU A 58 4.50 6.00 2.21
N ASP A 59 4.75 4.70 2.38
CA ASP A 59 4.47 3.68 1.36
C ASP A 59 2.98 3.67 0.97
N GLN A 60 2.07 3.83 1.95
CA GLN A 60 0.64 3.91 1.71
C GLN A 60 0.24 5.19 0.96
N LEU A 61 0.80 6.34 1.35
CA LEU A 61 0.54 7.62 0.71
C LEU A 61 1.01 7.61 -0.74
N GLU A 62 2.23 7.11 -1.00
CA GLU A 62 2.76 7.02 -2.36
C GLU A 62 1.88 6.14 -3.25
N LYS A 63 1.40 5.02 -2.71
CA LYS A 63 0.44 4.14 -3.40
C LYS A 63 -0.86 4.86 -3.76
N VAL A 64 -1.39 5.70 -2.86
CA VAL A 64 -2.63 6.45 -3.11
C VAL A 64 -2.42 7.51 -4.18
N VAL A 65 -1.33 8.27 -4.10
CA VAL A 65 -0.98 9.32 -5.09
C VAL A 65 -0.79 8.73 -6.49
N ARG A 66 -0.13 7.57 -6.60
CA ARG A 66 0.11 6.91 -7.90
C ARG A 66 -1.04 6.03 -8.38
N LYS A 67 -2.11 5.88 -7.59
CA LYS A 67 -3.19 4.92 -7.85
C LYS A 67 -3.82 5.10 -9.22
N CYS A 68 -4.06 6.34 -9.63
CA CYS A 68 -4.70 6.69 -10.89
C CYS A 68 -3.71 7.01 -12.02
N ASN A 69 -2.41 6.79 -11.79
CA ASN A 69 -1.37 7.07 -12.75
C ASN A 69 -1.14 5.90 -13.71
N LEU A 70 -0.83 6.27 -14.95
CA LEU A 70 -0.37 5.40 -16.02
C LEU A 70 0.95 5.92 -16.56
N VAL A 71 1.79 5.01 -17.03
CA VAL A 71 3.07 5.32 -17.65
C VAL A 71 3.04 4.86 -19.10
N PHE A 72 3.20 5.81 -20.01
CA PHE A 72 3.29 5.59 -21.45
C PHE A 72 4.76 5.54 -21.86
N PHE A 73 5.11 4.54 -22.64
CA PHE A 73 6.45 4.36 -23.20
C PHE A 73 6.36 4.34 -24.72
N GLY A 74 7.42 4.78 -25.40
CA GLY A 74 7.51 4.72 -26.87
C GLY A 74 6.66 5.75 -27.62
N VAL A 75 6.25 6.83 -26.95
CA VAL A 75 5.61 7.97 -27.60
C VAL A 75 6.68 8.80 -28.32
N LYS A 76 6.46 9.12 -29.60
CA LYS A 76 7.39 9.91 -30.42
C LYS A 76 7.36 11.36 -29.98
N GLU A 77 8.53 11.98 -29.88
CA GLU A 77 8.68 13.41 -29.59
C GLU A 77 8.35 14.19 -30.85
N GLN A 78 7.13 14.69 -30.91
CA GLN A 78 6.63 15.52 -32.01
C GLN A 78 6.11 16.87 -31.49
N GLU A 79 6.17 17.06 -30.18
CA GLU A 79 5.64 18.22 -29.48
C GLU A 79 6.70 19.32 -29.36
N GLU A 80 6.33 20.52 -29.77
CA GLU A 80 7.09 21.73 -29.43
C GLU A 80 6.53 22.39 -28.17
N LEU A 81 5.21 22.26 -27.95
CA LEU A 81 4.50 22.89 -26.84
C LEU A 81 3.93 21.89 -25.85
N TYR A 82 3.93 22.30 -24.58
CA TYR A 82 3.38 21.51 -23.47
C TYR A 82 1.95 21.01 -23.74
N VAL A 83 1.09 21.80 -24.39
CA VAL A 83 -0.33 21.47 -24.66
C VAL A 83 -0.51 20.40 -25.76
N GLU A 84 0.46 20.27 -26.65
CA GLU A 84 0.42 19.32 -27.77
C GLU A 84 0.53 17.89 -27.27
N LEU A 85 1.37 17.65 -26.27
CA LEU A 85 1.57 16.32 -25.69
C LEU A 85 0.29 15.74 -25.12
N GLU A 86 -0.45 16.57 -24.39
CA GLU A 86 -1.74 16.17 -23.82
C GLU A 86 -2.71 15.77 -24.93
N SER A 87 -2.71 16.51 -26.03
CA SER A 87 -3.54 16.22 -27.20
C SER A 87 -3.11 14.93 -27.90
N ILE A 88 -1.81 14.66 -28.00
CA ILE A 88 -1.26 13.42 -28.58
C ILE A 88 -1.63 12.21 -27.73
N ILE A 89 -1.51 12.29 -26.41
CA ILE A 89 -1.91 11.21 -25.51
C ILE A 89 -3.42 10.94 -25.61
N ILE A 90 -4.24 12.00 -25.66
CA ILE A 90 -5.69 11.85 -25.85
C ILE A 90 -5.98 11.18 -27.21
N LYS A 91 -5.31 11.58 -28.29
CA LYS A 91 -5.44 10.94 -29.61
C LYS A 91 -5.05 9.47 -29.55
N ILE A 92 -3.92 9.12 -28.92
CA ILE A 92 -3.49 7.73 -28.75
C ILE A 92 -4.57 6.91 -28.02
N ILE A 93 -5.12 7.44 -26.92
CA ILE A 93 -6.16 6.73 -26.16
C ILE A 93 -7.45 6.59 -26.99
N ASN A 94 -7.88 7.63 -27.67
CA ASN A 94 -9.12 7.61 -28.46
C ASN A 94 -9.01 6.71 -29.69
N GLU A 95 -7.92 6.83 -30.45
CA GLU A 95 -7.75 6.15 -31.74
C GLU A 95 -7.21 4.73 -31.59
N LYS A 96 -6.24 4.49 -30.71
CA LYS A 96 -5.57 3.18 -30.60
C LYS A 96 -6.22 2.27 -29.57
N LEU A 97 -6.76 2.82 -28.47
CA LEU A 97 -7.43 2.02 -27.44
C LEU A 97 -8.94 1.96 -27.63
N ASP A 98 -9.48 2.72 -28.58
CA ASP A 98 -10.92 2.83 -28.87
C ASP A 98 -11.69 3.11 -27.58
N PHE A 99 -11.23 4.17 -26.90
CA PHE A 99 -11.76 4.59 -25.61
C PHE A 99 -11.87 6.10 -25.57
N LYS A 100 -13.09 6.63 -25.34
CA LYS A 100 -13.32 8.07 -25.26
C LYS A 100 -12.72 8.65 -23.97
N CYS A 101 -11.61 9.34 -24.14
CA CYS A 101 -10.93 10.17 -23.16
C CYS A 101 -11.08 11.65 -23.56
N VAL A 102 -11.42 12.48 -22.57
CA VAL A 102 -11.56 13.93 -22.74
C VAL A 102 -10.55 14.64 -21.83
N ARG A 103 -10.13 15.85 -22.21
CA ARG A 103 -9.16 16.65 -21.45
C ARG A 103 -9.45 16.73 -19.94
N ASN A 104 -10.70 16.97 -19.57
CA ASN A 104 -11.12 17.11 -18.17
C ASN A 104 -10.94 15.83 -17.33
N GLU A 105 -10.68 14.69 -17.97
CA GLU A 105 -10.41 13.43 -17.28
C GLU A 105 -8.93 13.29 -16.89
N ILE A 106 -8.05 14.14 -17.41
CA ILE A 106 -6.63 14.21 -17.11
C ILE A 106 -6.42 15.20 -15.96
N GLN A 107 -5.82 14.73 -14.88
CA GLN A 107 -5.51 15.54 -13.71
C GLN A 107 -4.13 16.19 -13.82
N HIS A 108 -3.13 15.43 -14.25
CA HIS A 108 -1.78 15.95 -14.45
C HIS A 108 -1.01 15.11 -15.46
N ARG A 109 0.07 15.68 -15.99
CA ARG A 109 1.10 14.96 -16.73
C ARG A 109 2.48 15.31 -16.21
N LYS A 110 3.38 14.33 -16.22
CA LYS A 110 4.79 14.53 -15.91
C LYS A 110 5.63 13.76 -16.91
N GLU A 111 6.61 14.43 -17.48
CA GLU A 111 7.64 13.83 -18.31
C GLU A 111 8.87 13.57 -17.45
N ILE A 112 9.40 12.36 -17.52
CA ILE A 112 10.65 11.95 -16.87
C ILE A 112 11.43 11.28 -18.01
N PRO A 113 12.70 11.61 -18.31
CA PRO A 113 13.30 11.79 -19.65
C PRO A 113 13.04 10.80 -20.83
N ARG A 114 12.09 9.87 -20.78
CA ARG A 114 10.80 9.93 -21.54
C ARG A 114 9.97 8.62 -21.48
N PRO A 115 9.58 8.19 -20.27
CA PRO A 115 8.22 7.69 -20.08
C PRO A 115 7.30 8.81 -19.62
N ILE A 116 6.10 8.89 -20.18
CA ILE A 116 5.12 9.92 -19.81
C ILE A 116 4.19 9.39 -18.73
N ILE A 117 4.17 10.06 -17.58
CA ILE A 117 3.24 9.76 -16.51
C ILE A 117 1.97 10.58 -16.71
N LEU A 118 0.86 9.90 -16.92
CA LEU A 118 -0.46 10.48 -17.02
C LEU A 118 -1.26 10.17 -15.75
N GLY A 119 -1.62 11.21 -14.99
CA GLY A 119 -2.54 11.10 -13.85
C GLY A 119 -3.97 11.30 -14.30
N LEU A 120 -4.81 10.29 -14.10
CA LEU A 120 -6.24 10.35 -14.42
C LEU A 120 -7.06 10.76 -13.20
N THR A 121 -8.21 11.39 -13.45
CA THR A 121 -9.11 11.84 -12.38
C THR A 121 -9.74 10.67 -11.62
N THR A 122 -9.95 9.51 -12.28
CA THR A 122 -10.59 8.35 -11.65
C THR A 122 -9.85 7.05 -11.90
N PHE A 123 -9.87 6.16 -10.90
CA PHE A 123 -9.30 4.83 -11.02
C PHE A 123 -10.07 3.94 -12.01
N GLY A 124 -11.38 4.14 -12.17
CA GLY A 124 -12.19 3.40 -13.13
C GLY A 124 -11.70 3.60 -14.58
N LYS A 125 -11.35 4.83 -14.93
CA LYS A 125 -10.77 5.18 -16.24
C LYS A 125 -9.42 4.50 -16.47
N LYS A 126 -8.55 4.51 -15.45
CA LYS A 126 -7.28 3.77 -15.49
C LYS A 126 -7.51 2.30 -15.83
N LEU A 127 -8.47 1.65 -15.16
CA LEU A 127 -8.77 0.24 -15.40
C LEU A 127 -9.30 -0.02 -16.81
N GLN A 128 -10.13 0.87 -17.35
CA GLN A 128 -10.65 0.75 -18.72
C GLN A 128 -9.52 0.84 -19.76
N ILE A 129 -8.61 1.81 -19.59
CA ILE A 129 -7.43 1.95 -20.45
C ILE A 129 -6.54 0.70 -20.37
N LEU A 130 -6.28 0.19 -19.16
CA LEU A 130 -5.45 -1.01 -18.97
C LEU A 130 -6.08 -2.28 -19.54
N LYS A 131 -7.41 -2.38 -19.61
CA LYS A 131 -8.10 -3.52 -20.24
C LYS A 131 -7.86 -3.56 -21.75
N ASN A 132 -7.80 -2.40 -22.39
CA ASN A 132 -7.64 -2.30 -23.84
C ASN A 132 -6.17 -2.19 -24.29
N LYS A 133 -5.20 -2.19 -23.36
CA LYS A 133 -3.77 -1.96 -23.68
C LYS A 133 -3.21 -2.93 -24.72
N ASN A 134 -3.77 -4.13 -24.85
CA ASN A 134 -3.34 -5.12 -25.84
C ASN A 134 -3.61 -4.65 -27.29
N LYS A 135 -4.53 -3.69 -27.49
CA LYS A 135 -4.73 -3.05 -28.81
C LYS A 135 -3.51 -2.24 -29.28
N LEU A 136 -2.55 -1.98 -28.40
CA LEU A 136 -1.27 -1.34 -28.75
C LEU A 136 -0.20 -2.35 -29.19
N GLU A 137 -0.48 -3.65 -29.11
CA GLU A 137 0.45 -4.67 -29.61
C GLU A 137 0.69 -4.46 -31.11
N GLY A 138 1.96 -4.47 -31.51
CA GLY A 138 2.38 -4.12 -32.88
C GLY A 138 2.66 -2.63 -33.11
N THR A 139 2.39 -1.76 -32.13
CA THR A 139 2.88 -0.38 -32.13
C THR A 139 4.16 -0.24 -31.29
N GLU A 140 4.89 0.87 -31.46
CA GLU A 140 6.03 1.20 -30.60
C GLU A 140 5.61 1.60 -29.17
N ILE A 141 4.31 1.82 -28.94
CA ILE A 141 3.77 2.36 -27.70
C ILE A 141 3.31 1.23 -26.78
N TYR A 142 3.66 1.30 -25.50
CA TYR A 142 3.11 0.41 -24.48
C TYR A 142 2.82 1.14 -23.17
N ILE A 143 1.84 0.62 -22.43
CA ILE A 143 1.32 1.24 -21.21
C ILE A 143 1.57 0.32 -20.01
N LYS A 144 2.09 0.90 -18.93
CA LYS A 144 2.20 0.25 -17.62
C LYS A 144 1.55 1.09 -16.52
N GLU A 145 1.37 0.46 -15.36
CA GLU A 145 1.00 1.17 -14.15
C GLU A 145 2.22 1.88 -13.55
N ASP A 146 1.98 3.05 -12.95
CA ASP A 146 2.97 3.76 -12.14
C ASP A 146 3.02 3.16 -10.73
N PHE A 147 4.11 2.47 -10.41
CA PHE A 147 4.33 1.88 -9.09
C PHE A 147 5.48 2.58 -8.35
N PRO A 148 5.43 2.64 -7.00
CA PRO A 148 6.54 3.09 -6.18
C PRO A 148 7.85 2.34 -6.49
N PRO A 149 9.03 2.97 -6.35
CA PRO A 149 10.32 2.33 -6.60
C PRO A 149 10.51 1.00 -5.85
N LYS A 150 10.13 0.96 -4.57
CA LYS A 150 10.18 -0.24 -3.72
C LYS A 150 9.39 -1.41 -4.32
N VAL A 151 8.22 -1.12 -4.89
CA VAL A 151 7.37 -2.12 -5.56
C VAL A 151 7.97 -2.55 -6.90
N LEU A 152 8.57 -1.64 -7.67
CA LEU A 152 9.23 -1.98 -8.93
C LEU A 152 10.39 -2.95 -8.71
N ILE A 153 11.21 -2.75 -7.66
CA ILE A 153 12.29 -3.67 -7.28
C ILE A 153 11.72 -5.05 -6.93
N GLN A 154 10.70 -5.11 -6.06
CA GLN A 154 10.04 -6.37 -5.70
C GLN A 154 9.48 -7.11 -6.94
N ARG A 155 8.84 -6.37 -7.85
CA ARG A 155 8.31 -6.92 -9.10
C ARG A 155 9.40 -7.46 -10.03
N LYS A 156 10.59 -6.85 -10.03
CA LYS A 156 11.74 -7.33 -10.80
C LYS A 156 12.21 -8.68 -10.26
N ASN A 157 12.33 -8.81 -8.94
CA ASN A 157 12.74 -10.05 -8.29
C ASN A 157 11.73 -11.20 -8.50
N LEU A 158 10.43 -10.88 -8.63
CA LEU A 158 9.39 -11.88 -8.91
C LEU A 158 9.35 -12.35 -10.38
N GLN A 159 10.08 -11.71 -11.31
CA GLN A 159 10.03 -12.09 -12.73
C GLN A 159 10.59 -13.48 -12.99
N ASP A 160 11.65 -13.87 -12.29
CA ASP A 160 12.31 -15.15 -12.53
C ASP A 160 11.40 -16.30 -12.05
N GLN A 161 10.82 -16.16 -10.86
CA GLN A 161 9.83 -17.11 -10.34
C GLN A 161 8.59 -17.19 -11.24
N LEU A 162 8.10 -16.05 -11.75
CA LEU A 162 6.96 -16.03 -12.68
C LEU A 162 7.24 -16.88 -13.92
N LYS A 163 8.44 -16.78 -14.51
CA LYS A 163 8.82 -17.58 -15.68
C LYS A 163 8.83 -19.06 -15.35
N THR A 164 9.47 -19.45 -14.24
CA THR A 164 9.52 -20.87 -13.81
C THR A 164 8.13 -21.49 -13.64
N GLU A 165 7.18 -20.77 -13.04
CA GLU A 165 5.82 -21.29 -12.86
C GLU A 165 5.05 -21.39 -14.20
N ILE A 166 5.27 -20.45 -15.13
CA ILE A 166 4.68 -20.49 -16.47
C ILE A 166 5.27 -21.65 -17.29
N ASP A 167 6.60 -21.82 -17.25
CA ASP A 167 7.31 -22.91 -17.95
C ASP A 167 6.94 -24.28 -17.37
N GLY A 168 6.62 -24.33 -16.07
CA GLY A 168 6.02 -25.49 -15.40
C GLY A 168 4.56 -25.76 -15.77
N GLY A 169 3.97 -24.99 -16.69
CA GLY A 169 2.60 -25.17 -17.20
C GLY A 169 1.50 -24.58 -16.31
N LYS A 170 1.84 -23.85 -15.24
CA LYS A 170 0.84 -23.21 -14.38
C LYS A 170 0.50 -21.81 -14.88
N LYS A 171 -0.71 -21.35 -14.58
CA LYS A 171 -1.15 -19.99 -14.93
C LYS A 171 -0.74 -19.01 -13.84
N ALA A 172 0.39 -18.34 -14.01
CA ALA A 172 0.91 -17.36 -13.04
C ALA A 172 0.93 -15.92 -13.56
N PHE A 173 0.75 -14.93 -12.68
CA PHE A 173 0.88 -13.50 -13.00
C PHE A 173 1.20 -12.66 -11.75
N ILE A 174 1.85 -11.49 -11.94
CA ILE A 174 2.21 -10.59 -10.83
C ILE A 174 1.19 -9.47 -10.68
N ARG A 175 0.53 -9.41 -9.52
CA ARG A 175 -0.40 -8.33 -9.15
C ARG A 175 0.23 -7.45 -8.06
N TYR A 176 0.41 -6.16 -8.36
CA TYR A 176 1.14 -5.24 -7.49
C TYR A 176 2.52 -5.81 -7.13
N ASN A 177 2.77 -6.21 -5.89
CA ASN A 177 4.03 -6.82 -5.42
C ASN A 177 3.91 -8.32 -5.07
N LYS A 178 2.92 -9.03 -5.63
CA LYS A 178 2.68 -10.45 -5.31
C LYS A 178 2.58 -11.28 -6.58
N LEU A 179 3.21 -12.45 -6.57
CA LEU A 179 2.99 -13.51 -7.55
C LEU A 179 1.71 -14.26 -7.21
N ILE A 180 0.83 -14.45 -8.20
CA ILE A 180 -0.41 -15.21 -8.08
C ILE A 180 -0.29 -16.38 -9.04
N VAL A 181 -0.33 -17.60 -8.51
CA VAL A 181 -0.36 -18.85 -9.29
C VAL A 181 -1.78 -19.39 -9.19
N LEU A 182 -2.42 -19.62 -10.34
CA LEU A 182 -3.74 -20.23 -10.42
C LEU A 182 -3.57 -21.70 -10.75
N ASP A 183 -4.03 -22.55 -9.85
CA ASP A 183 -4.19 -23.98 -10.12
C ASP A 183 -5.41 -24.15 -11.03
N ILE A 184 -5.16 -24.61 -12.25
CA ILE A 184 -6.24 -25.04 -13.13
C ILE A 184 -6.54 -26.48 -12.70
N PRO A 185 -7.75 -26.79 -12.21
CA PRO A 185 -8.09 -28.17 -11.89
C PRO A 185 -7.95 -28.98 -13.19
N THR A 186 -7.03 -29.94 -13.19
CA THR A 186 -6.99 -30.96 -14.22
C THR A 186 -8.28 -31.77 -14.09
N LYS A 187 -8.86 -32.19 -15.23
CA LYS A 187 -10.19 -32.81 -15.30
C LYS A 187 -10.37 -34.13 -14.51
N ASN A 188 -9.37 -34.54 -13.72
CA ASN A 188 -9.37 -35.79 -12.97
C ASN A 188 -9.55 -35.64 -11.46
N ASP A 189 -9.68 -34.41 -10.95
CA ASP A 189 -9.97 -34.26 -9.54
C ASP A 189 -11.49 -34.36 -9.30
N ASN A 190 -11.91 -35.55 -8.86
CA ASN A 190 -13.21 -35.79 -8.24
C ASN A 190 -13.31 -34.97 -6.94
N TYR A 191 -13.61 -33.68 -7.03
CA TYR A 191 -14.07 -32.92 -5.88
C TYR A 191 -15.60 -33.00 -5.82
N GLU A 192 -16.10 -33.68 -4.80
CA GLU A 192 -17.48 -33.54 -4.34
C GLU A 192 -17.79 -32.04 -4.16
N CYS A 193 -18.62 -31.52 -5.06
CA CYS A 193 -19.10 -30.16 -4.99
C CYS A 193 -20.11 -30.04 -3.84
N ASN A 194 -19.65 -29.55 -2.69
CA ASN A 194 -20.54 -28.94 -1.71
C ASN A 194 -21.15 -27.66 -2.33
N THR A 195 -22.30 -27.84 -2.96
CA THR A 195 -23.12 -26.80 -3.58
C THR A 195 -23.71 -25.84 -2.53
N ARG A 196 -22.94 -24.83 -2.11
CA ARG A 196 -23.47 -23.63 -1.42
C ARG A 196 -23.56 -22.40 -2.34
N ASN A 197 -23.80 -22.62 -3.63
CA ASN A 197 -24.16 -21.56 -4.56
C ASN A 197 -25.50 -21.91 -5.22
N GLN A 198 -26.60 -21.73 -4.48
CA GLN A 198 -27.92 -21.63 -5.09
C GLN A 198 -27.99 -20.28 -5.85
N LYS A 199 -27.49 -20.27 -7.09
CA LYS A 199 -27.98 -19.32 -8.09
C LYS A 199 -29.44 -19.67 -8.34
N ARG A 200 -30.35 -18.77 -7.95
CA ARG A 200 -31.76 -18.86 -8.38
C ARG A 200 -31.80 -18.80 -9.90
N ALA A 201 -32.11 -19.92 -10.55
CA ALA A 201 -32.53 -19.91 -11.93
C ALA A 201 -33.99 -19.43 -11.96
N LEU A 202 -34.27 -18.36 -12.72
CA LEU A 202 -35.63 -18.09 -13.19
C LEU A 202 -35.91 -19.14 -14.26
N SER A 203 -36.91 -19.99 -14.04
CA SER A 203 -37.45 -20.87 -15.07
C SER A 203 -38.48 -20.10 -15.89
N ASP A 204 -38.23 -19.98 -17.19
CA ASP A 204 -39.20 -19.56 -18.20
C ASP A 204 -40.17 -20.73 -18.44
N GLU A 205 -41.28 -20.75 -17.71
CA GLU A 205 -42.42 -21.62 -17.99
C GLU A 205 -43.61 -20.73 -18.36
N ILE A 206 -43.89 -20.66 -19.66
CA ILE A 206 -45.09 -20.04 -20.21
C ILE A 206 -46.24 -21.05 -20.00
N SER A 207 -47.30 -20.63 -19.32
CA SER A 207 -48.60 -21.33 -19.37
C SER A 207 -49.76 -20.33 -19.54
N PRO A 208 -50.85 -20.73 -20.20
CA PRO A 208 -51.59 -19.86 -21.12
C PRO A 208 -52.85 -19.20 -20.54
N ASN A 209 -53.33 -18.22 -21.32
CA ASN A 209 -54.65 -17.58 -21.34
C ASN A 209 -54.90 -16.31 -20.51
N SER A 210 -54.81 -15.19 -21.24
CA SER A 210 -55.79 -14.11 -21.41
C SER A 210 -56.65 -13.66 -20.22
N ILE A 211 -56.55 -12.37 -19.86
CA ILE A 211 -57.55 -11.32 -20.18
C ILE A 211 -57.02 -9.96 -19.68
N MET A 212 -57.24 -8.93 -20.51
CA MET A 212 -56.99 -7.51 -20.26
C MET A 212 -57.56 -7.01 -18.92
N GLN A 213 -56.84 -6.10 -18.24
CA GLN A 213 -57.39 -4.82 -17.82
C GLN A 213 -56.29 -3.89 -17.28
N GLU A 214 -56.25 -2.67 -17.84
CA GLU A 214 -55.58 -1.51 -17.27
C GLU A 214 -56.03 -1.29 -15.82
N ASN A 215 -55.09 -0.97 -14.93
CA ASN A 215 -55.35 -0.01 -13.85
C ASN A 215 -54.05 0.57 -13.28
N ARG A 216 -53.86 1.86 -13.52
CA ARG A 216 -52.88 2.73 -12.87
C ARG A 216 -53.03 2.65 -11.35
N ARG A 217 -52.00 2.24 -10.60
CA ARG A 217 -51.87 2.56 -9.16
C ARG A 217 -50.43 2.86 -8.73
N ASN A 218 -50.27 4.12 -8.34
CA ASN A 218 -49.22 4.80 -7.57
C ASN A 218 -48.21 3.94 -6.79
N ILE A 219 -46.93 4.08 -7.13
CA ILE A 219 -45.82 3.64 -6.29
C ILE A 219 -45.66 4.62 -5.12
N LYS A 220 -46.02 4.18 -3.91
CA LYS A 220 -45.70 4.85 -2.65
C LYS A 220 -44.18 4.89 -2.47
N LYS A 221 -43.63 6.12 -2.39
CA LYS A 221 -42.25 6.38 -1.95
C LYS A 221 -42.15 6.07 -0.45
N ASN A 222 -41.49 4.97 -0.10
CA ASN A 222 -41.01 4.77 1.27
C ASN A 222 -39.73 5.61 1.45
N ARG A 223 -39.91 6.84 1.95
CA ARG A 223 -38.82 7.65 2.52
C ARG A 223 -38.43 7.03 3.86
N THR A 224 -37.27 6.38 3.93
CA THR A 224 -36.56 6.19 5.19
C THR A 224 -35.80 7.49 5.50
N THR A 225 -36.34 8.30 6.40
CA THR A 225 -35.61 9.42 7.02
C THR A 225 -34.53 8.84 7.94
N ARG A 226 -33.30 8.74 7.44
CA ARG A 226 -32.13 8.68 8.33
C ARG A 226 -31.94 10.07 8.90
N SER A 227 -32.17 10.22 10.20
CA SER A 227 -31.84 11.42 10.96
C SER A 227 -30.37 11.79 10.72
N SER A 228 -30.15 12.97 10.17
CA SER A 228 -28.84 13.61 10.07
C SER A 228 -28.38 13.98 11.47
N GLU A 229 -27.57 13.13 12.09
CA GLU A 229 -26.70 13.59 13.17
C GLU A 229 -25.69 14.56 12.56
N ASN A 230 -25.93 15.85 12.73
CA ASN A 230 -24.98 16.92 12.39
C ASN A 230 -23.74 16.77 13.29
N ARG A 231 -22.77 15.97 12.85
CA ARG A 231 -21.45 15.93 13.48
C ARG A 231 -20.71 17.20 13.10
N ASN A 232 -20.66 18.15 14.03
CA ASN A 232 -19.97 19.41 13.86
C ASN A 232 -18.45 19.15 13.75
N ILE A 233 -17.82 19.75 12.73
CA ILE A 233 -16.41 19.54 12.38
C ILE A 233 -15.44 19.91 13.53
N THR A 234 -15.90 20.75 14.46
CA THR A 234 -15.17 21.16 15.67
C THR A 234 -14.80 19.99 16.58
N GLN A 235 -15.51 18.86 16.52
CA GLN A 235 -15.16 17.65 17.28
C GLN A 235 -13.77 17.10 16.91
N TYR A 236 -13.28 17.38 15.69
CA TYR A 236 -11.99 16.91 15.20
C TYR A 236 -10.84 17.90 15.40
N LEU A 237 -11.14 19.13 15.86
CA LEU A 237 -10.18 20.22 15.98
C LEU A 237 -9.70 20.46 17.43
N MET A 238 -10.23 19.71 18.40
CA MET A 238 -9.84 19.86 19.80
C MET A 238 -8.55 19.08 20.11
N PRO A 239 -7.50 19.72 20.66
CA PRO A 239 -6.29 19.02 21.09
C PRO A 239 -6.60 18.13 22.29
N HIS A 240 -6.23 16.85 22.22
CA HIS A 240 -6.35 15.93 23.35
C HIS A 240 -5.44 16.39 24.49
N SER A 241 -6.01 17.02 25.52
CA SER A 241 -5.31 17.32 26.77
C SER A 241 -4.92 16.00 27.44
N LYS A 242 -3.61 15.78 27.59
CA LYS A 242 -3.05 14.66 28.35
C LYS A 242 -3.60 14.70 29.78
N LYS A 243 -4.33 13.67 30.20
CA LYS A 243 -4.65 13.47 31.63
C LYS A 243 -3.36 13.09 32.35
N SER A 244 -2.84 13.99 33.15
CA SER A 244 -1.94 13.68 34.27
C SER A 244 -2.69 12.77 35.24
N LYS A 245 -2.15 11.59 35.51
CA LYS A 245 -2.56 10.76 36.65
C LYS A 245 -1.76 11.21 37.86
N GLU A 246 -2.48 11.59 38.91
CA GLU A 246 -2.01 11.57 40.30
C GLU A 246 -1.63 10.15 40.73
#